data_AF-X0U5K9-F1
#
_entry.id   AF-X0U5K9-F1
#
_cell.length_a   1.000
_cell.length_b   1.000
_cell.length_c   1.000
_cell.angle_alpha   90.00
_cell.angle_beta   90.00
_cell.angle_gamma   90.00
#
_symmetry.space_group_name_H-M   'P 1'
#
loop_
_entity.id
_entity.type
_entity.pdbx_description
1 polymer ?
#
loop_
_entity_poly.entity_id
_entity_poly.type
_entity_poly.pdbx_seq_one_letter_code
_entity_poly.pdbx_strand_id
1 'polypeptide(L)'
;MVEKLSNTIAGEICLSKDPGGSMKKWREIFGISQTELAAKLHITSSTISDYEGGRRKSPGIGVVARFVETLIEIDSGRGGKVVKQLEKDFKPETEAFEAHEFFSAMKGIEFMKKINGTCVANPSRLKETQIYGYSLIDSMKVILDVPVHEYMRIYGKTPERALIFRFVGNGRSPMIAVKIGRFST
;
A
#
# COMPACT_ATOMS: atom_id res chain seq x y z
N MET A 1 0.82 2.51 5.52
CA MET A 1 -0.06 3.66 5.16
C MET A 1 0.73 4.69 4.37
N VAL A 2 1.83 5.23 4.95
CA VAL A 2 2.85 6.03 4.25
C VAL A 2 3.37 5.39 2.96
N GLU A 3 3.56 4.07 2.97
CA GLU A 3 3.97 3.29 1.80
C GLU A 3 2.97 3.38 0.63
N LYS A 4 1.66 3.36 0.93
CA LYS A 4 0.60 3.46 -0.09
C LYS A 4 0.62 4.84 -0.74
N LEU A 5 0.72 5.90 0.08
CA LEU A 5 0.86 7.27 -0.40
C LEU A 5 2.14 7.43 -1.25
N SER A 6 3.27 6.89 -0.79
CA SER A 6 4.55 6.93 -1.51
C SER A 6 4.42 6.30 -2.90
N ASN A 7 3.82 5.11 -2.96
CA ASN A 7 3.58 4.40 -4.22
C ASN A 7 2.63 5.16 -5.14
N THR A 8 1.61 5.83 -4.59
CA THR A 8 0.72 6.67 -5.40
C THR A 8 1.45 7.87 -5.99
N ILE A 9 2.23 8.59 -5.19
CA ILE A 9 3.01 9.76 -5.65
C ILE A 9 4.03 9.32 -6.71
N ALA A 10 4.84 8.29 -6.41
CA ALA A 10 5.85 7.78 -7.33
C ALA A 10 5.23 7.24 -8.63
N GLY A 11 4.12 6.50 -8.52
CA GLY A 11 3.39 5.98 -9.66
C GLY A 11 2.85 7.10 -10.56
N GLU A 12 2.30 8.16 -9.97
CA GLU A 12 1.83 9.31 -10.75
C GLU A 12 2.98 9.99 -11.50
N ILE A 13 4.12 10.22 -10.85
CA ILE A 13 5.31 10.83 -11.49
C ILE A 13 5.80 9.95 -12.65
N CYS A 14 5.91 8.64 -12.42
CA CYS A 14 6.46 7.69 -13.41
C CYS A 14 5.54 7.48 -14.62
N LEU A 15 4.22 7.53 -14.43
CA LEU A 15 3.23 7.31 -15.50
C LEU A 15 2.79 8.60 -16.19
N SER A 16 3.19 9.77 -15.69
CA SER A 16 2.83 11.06 -16.27
C SER A 16 3.52 11.32 -17.60
N LYS A 17 2.80 11.98 -18.52
CA LYS A 17 3.39 12.55 -19.75
C LYS A 17 4.32 13.74 -19.46
N ASP A 18 4.18 14.35 -18.28
CA ASP A 18 5.04 15.40 -17.76
C ASP A 18 5.48 15.06 -16.32
N PRO A 19 6.54 14.23 -16.16
CA PRO A 19 7.07 13.88 -14.86
C PRO A 19 7.54 15.11 -14.06
N GLY A 20 8.13 16.11 -14.73
CA GLY A 20 8.62 17.35 -14.11
C GLY A 20 7.48 18.16 -13.50
N GLY A 21 6.41 18.38 -14.27
CA GLY A 21 5.20 19.03 -13.76
C GLY A 21 4.54 18.25 -12.63
N SER A 22 4.59 16.91 -12.68
CA SER A 22 4.04 16.04 -11.62
C SER A 22 4.86 16.14 -10.33
N MET A 23 6.20 16.19 -10.42
CA MET A 23 7.07 16.46 -9.27
C MET A 23 6.77 17.84 -8.68
N LYS A 24 6.66 18.88 -9.52
CA LYS A 24 6.31 20.23 -9.07
C LYS A 24 4.98 20.26 -8.31
N LYS A 25 3.94 19.63 -8.87
CA LYS A 25 2.62 19.51 -8.25
C LYS A 25 2.72 18.93 -6.85
N TRP A 26 3.40 17.79 -6.70
CA TRP A 26 3.54 17.13 -5.40
C TRP A 26 4.37 17.95 -4.40
N ARG A 27 5.45 18.59 -4.84
CA ARG A 27 6.20 19.52 -3.97
C ARG A 27 5.30 20.65 -3.43
N GLU A 28 4.46 21.22 -4.29
CA GLU A 28 3.55 22.31 -3.95
C GLU A 28 2.41 21.86 -3.01
N ILE A 29 1.84 20.67 -3.23
CA ILE A 29 0.85 20.06 -2.32
C ILE A 29 1.42 19.92 -0.91
N PHE A 30 2.70 19.53 -0.79
CA PHE A 30 3.39 19.42 0.50
C PHE A 30 3.82 20.78 1.09
N GLY A 31 3.64 21.89 0.35
CA GLY A 31 4.05 23.22 0.79
C GLY A 31 5.56 23.34 1.01
N ILE A 32 6.35 22.66 0.17
CA ILE A 32 7.82 22.62 0.27
C ILE A 32 8.42 23.53 -0.80
N SER A 33 9.39 24.36 -0.44
CA SER A 33 10.11 25.21 -1.41
C SER A 33 11.19 24.42 -2.16
N GLN A 34 11.59 24.86 -3.36
CA GLN A 34 12.71 24.25 -4.09
C GLN A 34 14.01 24.31 -3.28
N THR A 35 14.25 25.40 -2.55
CA THR A 35 15.43 25.60 -1.71
C THR A 35 15.47 24.61 -0.54
N GLU A 36 14.35 24.43 0.13
CA GLU A 36 14.23 23.49 1.25
C GLU A 36 14.42 22.04 0.79
N LEU A 37 13.75 21.65 -0.30
CA LEU A 37 13.87 20.31 -0.87
C LEU A 37 15.32 20.05 -1.31
N ALA A 38 15.95 21.02 -1.96
CA ALA A 38 17.34 20.93 -2.41
C ALA A 38 18.31 20.79 -1.23
N ALA A 39 18.11 21.56 -0.16
CA ALA A 39 18.93 21.48 1.05
C ALA A 39 18.86 20.09 1.69
N LYS A 40 17.65 19.51 1.77
CA LYS A 40 17.43 18.17 2.34
C LYS A 40 17.97 17.05 1.45
N LEU A 41 17.94 17.22 0.13
CA LEU A 41 18.50 16.28 -0.85
C LEU A 41 20.01 16.47 -1.08
N HIS A 42 20.65 17.45 -0.44
CA HIS A 42 22.05 17.82 -0.65
C HIS A 42 22.40 18.11 -2.12
N ILE A 43 21.52 18.82 -2.82
CA ILE A 43 21.71 19.27 -4.21
C ILE A 43 21.39 20.77 -4.33
N THR A 44 21.56 21.34 -5.52
CA THR A 44 21.23 22.75 -5.76
C THR A 44 19.75 22.95 -6.07
N SER A 45 19.19 24.11 -5.69
CA SER A 45 17.83 24.51 -6.06
C SER A 45 17.63 24.55 -7.59
N SER A 46 18.68 24.90 -8.34
CA SER A 46 18.69 24.84 -9.81
C SER A 46 18.46 23.42 -10.32
N THR A 47 18.99 22.39 -9.64
CA THR A 47 18.77 20.99 -10.03
C THR A 47 17.29 20.62 -9.89
N ILE A 48 16.62 21.06 -8.83
CA ILE A 48 15.17 20.86 -8.67
C ILE A 48 14.41 21.59 -9.78
N SER A 49 14.76 22.84 -10.04
CA SER A 49 14.14 23.62 -11.12
C SER A 49 14.36 23.00 -12.51
N ASP A 50 15.49 22.34 -12.76
CA ASP A 50 15.76 21.63 -14.01
C ASP A 50 14.82 20.44 -14.21
N TYR A 51 14.53 19.68 -13.15
CA TYR A 51 13.55 18.59 -13.18
C TYR A 51 12.13 19.12 -13.36
N GLU A 52 11.72 20.07 -12.52
CA GLU A 52 10.36 20.63 -12.55
C GLU A 52 10.06 21.41 -13.83
N GLY A 53 11.07 22.03 -14.43
CA GLY A 53 10.96 22.77 -15.69
C GLY A 53 11.12 21.89 -16.94
N GLY A 54 11.20 20.56 -16.81
CA GLY A 54 11.26 19.64 -17.93
C GLY A 54 12.57 19.64 -18.72
N ARG A 55 13.62 20.34 -18.24
CA ARG A 55 14.97 20.26 -18.82
C ARG A 55 15.56 18.85 -18.67
N ARG A 56 15.15 18.14 -17.62
CA ARG A 56 15.43 16.70 -17.42
C ARG A 56 14.16 15.88 -17.60
N LYS A 57 13.88 15.48 -18.85
CA LYS A 57 12.60 14.87 -19.28
C LYS A 57 12.23 13.55 -18.59
N SER A 58 13.22 12.79 -18.09
CA SER A 58 13.00 11.46 -17.50
C SER A 58 13.80 11.31 -16.20
N PRO A 59 13.23 11.63 -15.03
CA PRO A 59 13.87 11.35 -13.76
C PRO A 59 14.05 9.83 -13.58
N GLY A 60 15.25 9.40 -13.20
CA GLY A 60 15.51 7.99 -12.90
C GLY A 60 14.78 7.52 -11.63
N ILE A 61 14.56 6.22 -11.51
CA ILE A 61 13.79 5.63 -10.38
C ILE A 61 14.35 6.03 -9.00
N GLY A 62 15.67 6.09 -8.85
CA GLY A 62 16.32 6.53 -7.60
C GLY A 62 16.21 8.04 -7.33
N VAL A 63 15.91 8.86 -8.34
CA VAL A 63 15.59 10.29 -8.15
C VAL A 63 14.15 10.42 -7.64
N VAL A 64 13.21 9.69 -8.25
CA VAL A 64 11.81 9.68 -7.82
C VAL A 64 11.67 9.16 -6.39
N ALA A 65 12.33 8.04 -6.06
CA ALA A 65 12.30 7.47 -4.71
C ALA A 65 12.77 8.48 -3.66
N ARG A 66 13.98 9.05 -3.82
CA ARG A 66 14.53 10.05 -2.89
C ARG A 66 13.66 11.31 -2.80
N PHE A 67 13.09 11.75 -3.92
CA PHE A 67 12.18 12.89 -3.94
C PHE A 67 10.95 12.62 -3.06
N VAL A 68 10.26 11.49 -3.26
CA VAL A 68 9.05 11.13 -2.50
C VAL A 68 9.36 10.92 -1.02
N GLU A 69 10.42 10.18 -0.70
CA GLU A 69 10.89 9.99 0.68
C GLU A 69 11.17 11.33 1.36
N THR A 70 11.85 12.24 0.67
CA THR A 70 12.20 13.56 1.22
C THR A 70 10.96 14.43 1.48
N LEU A 71 9.96 14.41 0.59
CA LEU A 71 8.71 15.15 0.83
C LEU A 71 8.03 14.68 2.12
N ILE A 72 7.97 13.36 2.32
CA ILE A 72 7.34 12.73 3.48
C ILE A 72 8.14 13.02 4.75
N GLU A 73 9.47 12.97 4.69
CA GLU A 73 10.35 13.31 5.81
C GLU A 73 10.17 14.76 6.27
N ILE A 74 10.11 15.71 5.32
CA ILE A 74 9.93 17.13 5.63
C ILE A 74 8.55 17.37 6.27
N ASP A 75 7.46 16.82 5.72
CA ASP A 75 6.13 16.95 6.34
C ASP A 75 6.08 16.27 7.71
N SER A 76 6.70 15.10 7.86
CA SER A 76 6.78 14.41 9.15
C SER A 76 7.49 15.25 10.21
N GLY A 77 8.57 15.93 9.85
CA GLY A 77 9.27 16.90 10.71
C GLY A 77 8.40 18.11 11.12
N ARG A 78 7.34 18.42 10.35
CA ARG A 78 6.37 19.49 10.60
C ARG A 78 5.08 19.02 11.29
N GLY A 79 5.05 17.76 11.75
CA GLY A 79 3.88 17.15 12.42
C GLY A 79 2.96 16.31 11.52
N GLY A 80 3.33 16.14 10.24
CA GLY A 80 2.71 15.18 9.32
C GLY A 80 1.31 15.56 8.85
N LYS A 81 1.01 16.86 8.69
CA LYS A 81 -0.36 17.32 8.40
C LYS A 81 -0.80 16.90 7.00
N VAL A 82 0.06 17.06 6.00
CA VAL A 82 -0.27 16.75 4.61
C VAL A 82 -0.42 15.26 4.41
N VAL A 83 0.53 14.46 4.94
CA VAL A 83 0.45 12.99 4.90
C VAL A 83 -0.85 12.50 5.55
N LYS A 84 -1.19 12.97 6.76
CA LYS A 84 -2.43 12.57 7.45
C LYS A 84 -3.69 12.96 6.69
N GLN A 85 -3.68 14.10 5.99
CA GLN A 85 -4.81 14.54 5.18
C GLN A 85 -4.99 13.62 3.97
N LEU A 86 -3.92 13.40 3.20
CA LEU A 86 -3.95 12.56 2.00
C LEU A 86 -4.25 11.09 2.34
N GLU A 87 -3.76 10.59 3.48
CA GLU A 87 -4.07 9.23 3.94
C GLU A 87 -5.56 9.00 4.21
N LYS A 88 -6.33 10.03 4.58
CA LYS A 88 -7.79 9.90 4.75
C LYS A 88 -8.48 9.55 3.44
N ASP A 89 -8.00 10.06 2.31
CA ASP A 89 -8.56 9.74 0.98
C ASP A 89 -8.28 8.28 0.57
N PHE A 90 -7.30 7.63 1.20
CA PHE A 90 -6.97 6.22 0.96
C PHE A 90 -7.62 5.24 1.94
N LYS A 91 -8.38 5.73 2.94
CA LYS A 91 -9.09 4.88 3.89
C LYS A 91 -10.35 4.29 3.24
N PRO A 92 -10.54 2.96 3.26
CA PRO A 92 -11.88 2.41 3.11
C PRO A 92 -12.76 2.86 4.29
N GLU A 93 -14.03 3.20 4.04
CA GLU A 93 -14.99 3.68 5.06
C GLU A 93 -15.25 2.68 6.20
N THR A 94 -14.89 1.41 6.03
CA THR A 94 -15.11 0.35 7.01
C THR A 94 -13.80 -0.33 7.44
N GLU A 95 -13.49 -0.26 8.74
CA GLU A 95 -12.34 -0.93 9.39
C GLU A 95 -12.49 -2.46 9.54
N ALA A 96 -13.42 -3.08 8.80
CA ALA A 96 -13.78 -4.49 9.00
C ALA A 96 -12.70 -5.44 8.46
N PHE A 97 -11.94 -5.03 7.43
CA PHE A 97 -10.79 -5.76 6.94
C PHE A 97 -9.70 -4.83 6.39
N GLU A 98 -8.45 -5.28 6.48
CA GLU A 98 -7.27 -4.59 5.96
C GLU A 98 -6.50 -5.54 5.05
N ALA A 99 -6.09 -5.06 3.88
CA ALA A 99 -5.32 -5.82 2.90
C ALA A 99 -3.89 -5.28 2.78
N HIS A 100 -2.92 -6.18 2.85
CA HIS A 100 -1.50 -5.89 2.63
C HIS A 100 -0.98 -6.71 1.46
N GLU A 101 -0.40 -6.03 0.48
CA GLU A 101 0.24 -6.67 -0.68
C GLU A 101 1.74 -6.85 -0.40
N PHE A 102 2.32 -7.94 -0.90
CA PHE A 102 3.76 -8.15 -0.89
C PHE A 102 4.39 -7.59 -2.15
N PHE A 103 5.65 -7.18 -2.04
CA PHE A 103 6.46 -6.77 -3.20
C PHE A 103 6.77 -7.94 -4.14
N SER A 104 6.90 -9.14 -3.59
CA SER A 104 7.17 -10.37 -4.34
C SER A 104 6.44 -11.54 -3.71
N ALA A 105 6.23 -12.59 -4.50
CA ALA A 105 5.61 -13.81 -4.01
C ALA A 105 6.43 -14.45 -2.89
N MET A 106 5.74 -14.93 -1.86
CA MET A 106 6.31 -15.67 -0.75
C MET A 106 5.76 -17.10 -0.74
N LYS A 107 6.61 -18.09 -0.50
CA LYS A 107 6.15 -19.49 -0.35
C LYS A 107 5.26 -19.62 0.88
N GLY A 108 4.17 -20.38 0.76
CA GLY A 108 3.22 -20.61 1.86
C GLY A 108 3.87 -21.14 3.14
N ILE A 109 4.88 -22.01 3.02
CA ILE A 109 5.67 -22.51 4.16
C ILE A 109 6.41 -21.39 4.88
N GLU A 110 7.02 -20.46 4.12
CA GLU A 110 7.78 -19.35 4.71
C GLU A 110 6.84 -18.39 5.42
N PHE A 111 5.71 -18.06 4.79
CA PHE A 111 4.68 -17.23 5.39
C PHE A 111 4.17 -17.83 6.72
N MET A 112 3.82 -19.13 6.71
CA MET A 112 3.40 -19.85 7.92
C MET A 112 4.45 -19.76 9.04
N LYS A 113 5.73 -19.97 8.71
CA LYS A 113 6.82 -19.84 9.69
C LYS A 113 6.90 -18.43 10.28
N LYS A 114 6.78 -17.38 9.47
CA LYS A 114 6.84 -15.99 9.93
C LYS A 114 5.72 -15.62 10.89
N ILE A 115 4.55 -16.24 10.74
CA ILE A 115 3.40 -16.01 11.65
C ILE A 115 3.32 -17.02 12.80
N ASN A 116 4.32 -17.90 12.97
CA ASN A 116 4.29 -19.02 13.92
C ASN A 116 3.03 -19.91 13.78
N GLY A 117 2.58 -20.12 12.55
CA GLY A 117 1.39 -20.89 12.23
C GLY A 117 1.65 -22.40 12.19
N THR A 118 0.58 -23.19 12.33
CA THR A 118 0.61 -24.64 12.16
C THR A 118 -0.28 -25.05 11.00
N CYS A 119 0.25 -25.84 10.07
CA CYS A 119 -0.52 -26.39 8.97
C CYS A 119 -1.41 -27.54 9.46
N VAL A 120 -2.72 -27.31 9.49
CA VAL A 120 -3.72 -28.30 9.92
C VAL A 120 -4.36 -29.06 8.77
N ALA A 121 -4.19 -28.60 7.52
CA ALA A 121 -4.80 -29.20 6.34
C ALA A 121 -3.97 -28.95 5.07
N ASN A 122 -4.03 -29.90 4.14
CA ASN A 122 -3.42 -29.81 2.79
C ASN A 122 -1.93 -29.39 2.80
N PRO A 123 -1.05 -30.08 3.55
CA PRO A 123 0.36 -29.68 3.67
C PRO A 123 1.06 -29.62 2.32
N SER A 124 0.82 -30.56 1.40
CA SER A 124 1.40 -30.53 0.05
C SER A 124 1.04 -29.25 -0.72
N ARG A 125 -0.24 -28.84 -0.66
CA ARG A 125 -0.70 -27.61 -1.31
C ARG A 125 -0.04 -26.38 -0.70
N LEU A 126 0.13 -26.33 0.62
CA LEU A 126 0.84 -25.24 1.29
C LEU A 126 2.30 -25.11 0.81
N LYS A 127 2.96 -26.22 0.47
CA LYS A 127 4.34 -26.22 -0.05
C LYS A 127 4.45 -25.58 -1.43
N GLU A 128 3.45 -25.79 -2.29
CA GLU A 128 3.41 -25.31 -3.68
C GLU A 128 2.86 -23.88 -3.79
N THR A 129 2.03 -23.47 -2.83
CA THR A 129 1.33 -22.18 -2.88
C THR A 129 2.30 -21.01 -2.80
N GLN A 130 2.14 -20.06 -3.73
CA GLN A 130 2.70 -18.72 -3.68
C GLN A 130 1.67 -17.76 -3.08
N ILE A 131 2.11 -16.89 -2.18
CA ILE A 131 1.30 -15.90 -1.48
C ILE A 131 1.79 -14.52 -1.89
N TYR A 132 0.89 -13.67 -2.38
CA TYR A 132 1.19 -12.31 -2.85
C TYR A 132 0.74 -11.22 -1.88
N GLY A 133 0.12 -11.60 -0.76
CA GLY A 133 -0.31 -10.69 0.28
C GLY A 133 -1.10 -11.40 1.38
N TYR A 134 -1.65 -10.62 2.30
CA TYR A 134 -2.58 -11.11 3.30
C TYR A 134 -3.70 -10.11 3.58
N SER A 135 -4.79 -10.60 4.18
CA SER A 135 -5.88 -9.76 4.66
C SER A 135 -6.23 -10.08 6.09
N LEU A 136 -6.23 -9.06 6.93
CA LEU A 136 -6.67 -9.10 8.32
C LEU A 136 -8.17 -8.83 8.35
N ILE A 137 -8.93 -9.76 8.89
CA ILE A 137 -10.39 -9.74 8.85
C ILE A 137 -10.89 -9.74 10.28
N ASP A 138 -11.65 -8.71 10.67
CA ASP A 138 -12.44 -8.74 11.89
C ASP A 138 -13.74 -9.51 11.61
N SER A 139 -13.80 -10.74 12.10
CA SER A 139 -14.92 -11.64 11.81
C SER A 139 -16.25 -11.11 12.33
N MET A 140 -16.25 -10.34 13.43
CA MET A 140 -17.47 -9.79 14.02
C MET A 140 -17.98 -8.60 13.20
N LYS A 141 -17.09 -7.66 12.87
CA LYS A 141 -17.44 -6.50 12.04
C LYS A 141 -17.87 -6.91 10.63
N VAL A 142 -17.23 -7.90 10.01
CA VAL A 142 -17.63 -8.36 8.67
C VAL A 142 -19.03 -8.96 8.65
N ILE A 143 -19.43 -9.68 9.71
CA ILE A 143 -20.77 -10.27 9.80
C ILE A 143 -21.84 -9.20 10.04
N LEU A 144 -21.54 -8.20 10.86
CA LEU A 144 -22.51 -7.22 11.33
C LEU A 144 -22.64 -6.01 10.38
N ASP A 145 -21.51 -5.52 9.87
CA ASP A 145 -21.42 -4.17 9.33
C ASP A 145 -21.08 -4.14 7.83
N VAL A 146 -20.60 -5.24 7.25
CA VAL A 146 -20.14 -5.26 5.85
C VAL A 146 -21.20 -5.87 4.94
N PRO A 147 -21.69 -5.13 3.93
CA PRO A 147 -22.58 -5.68 2.91
C PRO A 147 -21.93 -6.82 2.11
N VAL A 148 -22.71 -7.83 1.72
CA VAL A 148 -22.20 -9.01 0.99
C VAL A 148 -21.45 -8.64 -0.30
N HIS A 149 -21.87 -7.59 -1.02
CA HIS A 149 -21.22 -7.15 -2.25
C HIS A 149 -19.82 -6.54 -2.02
N GLU A 150 -19.50 -6.14 -0.78
CA GLU A 150 -18.18 -5.64 -0.41
C GLU A 150 -17.22 -6.75 0.02
N TYR A 151 -17.67 -8.00 0.20
CA TYR A 151 -16.82 -9.11 0.65
C TYR A 151 -15.67 -9.38 -0.32
N MET A 152 -15.83 -9.06 -1.61
CA MET A 152 -14.76 -9.20 -2.60
C MET A 152 -13.52 -8.37 -2.27
N ARG A 153 -13.68 -7.26 -1.55
CA ARG A 153 -12.57 -6.39 -1.16
C ARG A 153 -11.60 -7.09 -0.18
N ILE A 154 -12.02 -8.17 0.49
CA ILE A 154 -11.16 -9.03 1.30
C ILE A 154 -10.04 -9.67 0.46
N TYR A 155 -10.27 -9.89 -0.84
CA TYR A 155 -9.25 -10.45 -1.72
C TYR A 155 -8.20 -9.43 -2.18
N GLY A 156 -8.33 -8.15 -1.82
CA GLY A 156 -7.40 -7.09 -2.21
C GLY A 156 -7.15 -7.03 -3.71
N LYS A 157 -5.90 -6.82 -4.13
CA LYS A 157 -5.54 -6.75 -5.56
C LYS A 157 -5.27 -8.12 -6.19
N THR A 158 -4.89 -9.12 -5.39
CA THR A 158 -4.47 -10.45 -5.85
C THR A 158 -5.17 -11.54 -5.03
N PRO A 159 -5.84 -12.50 -5.69
CA PRO A 159 -6.60 -13.53 -4.99
C PRO A 159 -5.70 -14.59 -4.33
N GLU A 160 -4.47 -14.83 -4.83
CA GLU A 160 -3.51 -15.74 -4.20
C GLU A 160 -2.87 -15.12 -2.94
N ARG A 161 -3.61 -15.17 -1.83
CA ARG A 161 -3.22 -14.55 -0.56
C ARG A 161 -3.65 -15.33 0.68
N ALA A 162 -3.11 -14.94 1.83
CA ALA A 162 -3.55 -15.44 3.13
C ALA A 162 -4.73 -14.64 3.69
N LEU A 163 -5.79 -15.30 4.11
CA LEU A 163 -6.89 -14.68 4.87
C LEU A 163 -6.72 -14.98 6.36
N ILE A 164 -6.57 -13.93 7.17
CA ILE A 164 -6.31 -14.01 8.60
C ILE A 164 -7.53 -13.48 9.34
N PHE A 165 -8.27 -14.39 9.97
CA PHE A 165 -9.47 -14.06 10.72
C PHE A 165 -9.15 -13.80 12.20
N ARG A 166 -9.51 -12.63 12.70
CA ARG A 166 -9.42 -12.23 14.10
C ARG A 166 -10.77 -12.44 14.80
N PHE A 167 -10.72 -12.55 16.12
CA PHE A 167 -11.89 -12.68 17.00
C PHE A 167 -12.82 -13.86 16.62
N VAL A 168 -12.21 -14.98 16.23
CA VAL A 168 -12.95 -16.19 15.87
C VAL A 168 -13.30 -16.97 17.14
N GLY A 169 -14.59 -17.09 17.44
CA GLY A 169 -15.09 -17.94 18.53
C GLY A 169 -15.20 -19.41 18.09
N ASN A 170 -16.29 -19.76 17.39
CA ASN A 170 -16.64 -21.15 17.07
C ASN A 170 -16.12 -21.67 15.71
N GLY A 171 -15.22 -20.94 15.04
CA GLY A 171 -14.62 -21.36 13.76
C GLY A 171 -15.53 -21.29 12.52
N ARG A 172 -16.80 -20.89 12.65
CA ARG A 172 -17.77 -20.84 11.53
C ARG A 172 -17.56 -19.65 10.60
N SER A 173 -17.21 -18.48 11.12
CA SER A 173 -17.05 -17.24 10.35
C SER A 173 -15.99 -17.37 9.23
N PRO A 174 -14.81 -17.97 9.46
CA PRO A 174 -13.85 -18.25 8.40
C PRO A 174 -14.40 -19.16 7.29
N MET A 175 -15.20 -20.17 7.65
CA MET A 175 -15.76 -21.12 6.68
C MET A 175 -16.82 -20.49 5.78
N ILE A 176 -17.58 -19.50 6.29
CA ILE A 176 -18.52 -18.72 5.48
C ILE A 176 -17.78 -17.91 4.42
N ALA A 177 -16.68 -17.25 4.79
CA ALA A 177 -15.86 -16.51 3.83
C ALA A 177 -15.27 -17.42 2.74
N VAL A 178 -14.75 -18.60 3.11
CA VAL A 178 -14.27 -19.61 2.14
C VAL A 178 -15.38 -20.10 1.22
N LYS A 179 -16.61 -20.27 1.75
CA LYS A 179 -17.77 -20.68 0.96
C LYS A 179 -18.19 -19.63 -0.06
N ILE A 180 -18.20 -18.34 0.33
CA ILE A 180 -18.61 -17.24 -0.55
C ILE A 180 -17.57 -16.99 -1.66
N GLY A 181 -16.28 -17.16 -1.38
CA GLY A 181 -15.20 -17.00 -2.37
C GLY A 181 -15.32 -17.90 -3.61
N ARG A 182 -16.05 -19.02 -3.52
CA ARG A 182 -16.31 -19.91 -4.66
C ARG A 182 -17.40 -19.42 -5.62
N PHE A 183 -18.19 -18.41 -5.25
CA PHE A 183 -19.31 -17.92 -6.06
C PHE A 183 -18.97 -16.71 -6.95
N SER A 184 -17.68 -16.39 -7.12
CA SER A 184 -17.21 -15.24 -7.91
C SER A 184 -16.25 -15.60 -9.05
N THR A 185 -16.16 -16.87 -9.41
CA THR A 185 -15.60 -17.33 -10.67
C THR A 185 -16.72 -17.75 -11.59
#